data_AF-A0A0B1TDW2-F1
#
_entry.id   AF-A0A0B1TDW2-F1
#
_cell.length_a   1.000
_cell.length_b   1.000
_cell.length_c   1.000
_cell.angle_alpha   90.00
_cell.angle_beta   90.00
_cell.angle_gamma   90.00
#
_symmetry.space_group_name_H-M   'P 1'
#
loop_
_entity.id
_entity.type
_entity.pdbx_description
1 polymer ?
#
loop_
_entity_poly.entity_id
_entity_poly.type
_entity_poly.pdbx_seq_one_letter_code
_entity_poly.pdbx_strand_id
1 'polypeptide(L)'
;MWWSQMVKLKTPFDKVQRLYYTHLGISSYAKIASDLTTEVGCAIVHCGTSYNAVCHYKTDLADGRKLYEAGPRCSGCPGGIKSCYIGLCT
;
A
#
# COMPACT_ATOMS: atom_id res chain seq x y z
N MET A 1 1.40 -2.20 -14.49
CA MET A 1 1.64 -0.99 -13.66
C MET A 1 1.61 -1.39 -12.18
N TRP A 2 2.22 -0.68 -11.23
CA TRP A 2 2.37 -1.16 -9.84
C TRP A 2 1.04 -1.47 -9.14
N TRP A 3 0.07 -0.55 -9.21
CA TRP A 3 -1.24 -0.73 -8.58
C TRP A 3 -2.03 -1.92 -9.15
N SER A 4 -1.85 -2.22 -10.44
CA SER A 4 -2.56 -3.33 -11.09
C SER A 4 -2.12 -4.71 -10.59
N GLN A 5 -1.09 -4.82 -9.74
CA GLN A 5 -0.71 -6.09 -9.12
C GLN A 5 -1.82 -6.65 -8.22
N MET A 6 -2.73 -5.82 -7.71
CA MET A 6 -3.87 -6.28 -6.91
C MET A 6 -4.73 -7.33 -7.62
N VAL A 7 -4.75 -7.36 -8.96
CA VAL A 7 -5.50 -8.38 -9.72
C VAL A 7 -4.93 -9.80 -9.56
N LYS A 8 -3.71 -9.93 -9.02
CA LYS A 8 -3.10 -11.20 -8.66
C LYS A 8 -3.66 -11.77 -7.35
N LEU A 9 -4.31 -10.95 -6.53
CA LEU A 9 -5.08 -11.38 -5.36
C LEU A 9 -6.39 -12.04 -5.82
N LYS A 10 -6.27 -13.24 -6.38
CA LYS A 10 -7.38 -13.97 -7.01
C LYS A 10 -8.18 -14.78 -6.01
N THR A 11 -7.59 -15.16 -4.87
CA THR A 11 -8.31 -16.00 -3.92
C THR A 11 -9.20 -15.16 -3.01
N PRO A 12 -10.40 -15.65 -2.66
CA PRO A 12 -11.24 -15.02 -1.64
C PRO A 12 -10.54 -14.92 -0.28
N PHE A 13 -9.69 -15.91 0.04
CA PHE A 13 -8.94 -15.96 1.30
C PHE A 13 -7.96 -14.79 1.42
N ASP A 14 -7.18 -14.50 0.38
CA ASP A 14 -6.27 -13.35 0.35
C ASP A 14 -7.02 -12.02 0.48
N LYS A 15 -8.21 -11.92 -0.11
CA LYS A 15 -9.07 -10.74 -0.02
C LYS A 15 -9.67 -10.54 1.37
N VAL A 16 -9.96 -11.64 2.08
CA VAL A 16 -10.55 -11.61 3.42
C VAL A 16 -9.49 -11.28 4.47
N GLN A 17 -8.34 -11.95 4.41
CA GLN A 17 -7.27 -11.75 5.40
C GLN A 17 -6.43 -10.51 5.11
N ARG A 18 -6.32 -10.10 3.84
CA ARG A 18 -5.49 -8.97 3.38
C ARG A 18 -4.03 -9.06 3.84
N LEU A 19 -3.52 -10.26 4.06
CA LEU A 19 -2.14 -10.48 4.47
C LEU A 19 -1.19 -10.25 3.30
N TYR A 20 -0.10 -9.56 3.58
CA TYR A 20 1.00 -9.39 2.66
C TYR A 20 1.98 -10.54 2.80
N TYR A 21 2.32 -11.14 1.66
CA TYR A 21 3.49 -11.99 1.55
C TYR A 21 4.27 -11.65 0.28
N THR A 22 5.60 -11.60 0.40
CA THR A 22 6.56 -11.30 -0.67
C THR A 22 6.40 -12.22 -1.88
N HIS A 23 6.09 -13.50 -1.66
CA HIS A 23 5.91 -14.50 -2.72
C HIS A 23 4.65 -14.30 -3.58
N LEU A 24 3.70 -13.45 -3.16
CA LEU A 24 2.47 -13.18 -3.93
C LEU A 24 2.72 -12.27 -5.15
N GLY A 25 3.90 -11.66 -5.27
CA GLY A 25 4.25 -10.81 -6.41
C GLY A 25 3.41 -9.53 -6.50
N ILE A 26 2.96 -9.04 -5.33
CA ILE A 26 2.15 -7.82 -5.14
C ILE A 26 2.88 -6.72 -4.39
N SER A 27 4.19 -6.85 -4.17
CA SER A 27 4.96 -5.98 -3.27
C SER A 27 4.85 -4.48 -3.60
N SER A 28 4.70 -4.11 -4.87
CA SER A 28 4.52 -2.71 -5.25
C SER A 28 3.13 -2.21 -4.85
N TYR A 29 2.07 -2.97 -5.14
CA TYR A 29 0.72 -2.65 -4.67
C TYR A 29 0.65 -2.60 -3.14
N ALA A 30 1.24 -3.59 -2.47
CA ALA A 30 1.23 -3.72 -1.02
C ALA A 30 1.82 -2.50 -0.31
N LYS A 31 2.96 -1.99 -0.79
CA LYS A 31 3.59 -0.77 -0.26
C LYS A 31 2.72 0.48 -0.46
N ILE A 32 2.01 0.60 -1.59
CA ILE A 32 1.15 1.77 -1.87
C ILE A 32 -0.15 1.69 -1.05
N ALA A 33 -0.75 0.50 -0.93
CA ALA A 33 -2.06 0.31 -0.31
C ALA A 33 -2.02 0.14 1.21
N SER A 34 -0.85 -0.06 1.81
CA SER A 34 -0.76 -0.36 3.23
C SER A 34 -0.96 0.86 4.12
N ASP A 35 -1.75 0.72 5.18
CA ASP A 35 -1.93 1.75 6.21
C ASP A 35 -0.68 1.97 7.09
N LEU A 36 0.31 1.07 7.00
CA LEU A 36 1.62 1.19 7.63
C LEU A 36 2.60 2.04 6.83
N THR A 37 2.27 2.38 5.59
CA THR A 37 3.08 3.27 4.75
C THR A 37 2.67 4.72 4.99
N THR A 38 3.61 5.54 5.46
CA THR A 38 3.31 6.92 5.88
C THR A 38 3.97 7.99 5.02
N GLU A 39 5.05 7.64 4.30
CA GLU A 39 5.78 8.58 3.47
C GLU A 39 6.21 7.91 2.16
N VAL A 40 6.28 8.72 1.10
CA VAL A 40 6.74 8.30 -0.23
C VAL A 40 7.69 9.35 -0.80
N GLY A 41 8.77 8.89 -1.41
CA GLY A 41 9.70 9.71 -2.18
C GLY A 41 9.95 9.08 -3.53
N CYS A 42 9.72 9.82 -4.62
CA CYS A 42 9.88 9.31 -5.98
C CYS A 42 10.85 10.16 -6.79
N ALA A 43 11.56 9.52 -7.71
CA ALA A 43 12.42 10.16 -8.69
C ALA A 43 12.23 9.52 -10.06
N ILE A 44 12.31 10.34 -11.11
CA ILE A 44 12.28 9.90 -12.50
C ILE A 44 13.57 10.39 -13.16
N VAL A 45 14.33 9.48 -13.75
CA VAL A 45 15.61 9.79 -14.39
C VAL A 45 15.59 9.31 -15.83
N HIS A 46 16.02 10.18 -16.74
CA HIS A 46 16.24 9.83 -18.14
C HIS A 46 17.58 9.08 -18.28
N CYS A 47 17.51 7.83 -18.71
CA CYS A 47 18.63 6.91 -18.87
C CYS A 47 18.91 6.67 -20.37
N GLY A 48 19.25 7.72 -21.10
CA GLY A 48 19.62 7.66 -22.52
C GLY A 48 18.41 7.54 -23.47
N THR A 49 17.86 6.34 -23.65
CA THR A 49 16.68 6.08 -24.50
C THR A 49 15.43 5.70 -23.72
N SER A 50 15.53 5.64 -22.39
CA SER A 50 14.44 5.22 -21.49
C SER A 50 14.31 6.14 -20.29
N TYR A 51 13.17 6.09 -19.63
CA TYR A 51 12.95 6.74 -18.33
C TYR A 51 12.83 5.66 -17.26
N ASN A 52 13.56 5.86 -16.15
CA ASN A 52 13.44 5.01 -14.98
C ASN A 52 12.72 5.78 -13.87
N ALA A 53 11.63 5.22 -13.37
CA ALA A 53 10.84 5.78 -12.27
C ALA A 53 10.96 4.89 -11.04
N VAL A 54 11.45 5.45 -9.94
CA VAL A 54 11.64 4.75 -8.67
C VAL A 54 10.90 5.50 -7.57
N CYS A 55 10.17 4.75 -6.72
CA CYS A 55 9.57 5.27 -5.51
C CYS A 55 10.03 4.45 -4.30
N HIS A 56 10.51 5.14 -3.28
CA HIS A 56 10.79 4.61 -1.96
C HIS A 56 9.63 4.94 -1.02
N TYR A 57 9.39 4.04 -0.07
CA TYR A 57 8.27 4.11 0.87
C TYR A 57 8.81 3.91 2.29
N LYS A 58 8.41 4.77 3.23
CA LYS A 58 8.61 4.53 4.66
C LYS A 58 7.44 3.70 5.15
N THR A 59 7.71 2.46 5.54
CA THR A 59 6.68 1.50 5.88
C THR A 59 7.19 0.43 6.84
N ASP A 60 6.34 0.05 7.80
CA ASP A 60 6.58 -1.10 8.70
C ASP A 60 5.94 -2.40 8.16
N LEU A 61 5.50 -2.39 6.90
CA LEU A 61 4.90 -3.55 6.25
C LEU A 61 5.94 -4.68 6.12
N ALA A 62 5.64 -5.81 6.75
CA ALA A 62 6.45 -7.03 6.72
C ALA A 62 5.59 -8.24 6.30
N ASP A 63 6.24 -9.36 5.99
CA ASP A 63 5.56 -10.61 5.66
C ASP A 63 4.62 -11.05 6.81
N GLY A 64 3.42 -11.49 6.44
CA GLY A 64 2.37 -11.88 7.39
C GLY A 64 1.66 -10.72 8.07
N ARG A 65 1.95 -9.44 7.72
CA ARG A 65 1.17 -8.28 8.18
C ARG A 65 -0.02 -8.04 7.26
N LYS A 66 -1.14 -7.58 7.81
CA LYS A 66 -2.24 -7.08 6.99
C LYS A 66 -1.81 -5.81 6.27
N LEU A 67 -2.32 -5.62 5.06
CA LEU A 67 -2.15 -4.38 4.31
C LEU A 67 -2.84 -3.22 5.03
N TYR A 68 -4.09 -3.40 5.41
CA TYR A 68 -4.87 -2.41 6.14
C TYR A 68 -5.97 -3.09 6.96
N GLU A 69 -6.39 -2.44 8.03
CA GLU A 69 -7.56 -2.88 8.79
C GLU A 69 -8.86 -2.48 8.09
N ALA A 70 -9.83 -3.41 8.03
CA ALA A 70 -11.14 -3.08 7.51
C ALA A 70 -12.05 -2.54 8.59
N GLY A 71 -12.81 -1.52 8.23
CA GLY A 71 -13.84 -0.96 9.08
C GLY A 71 -14.50 0.24 8.40
N PRO A 72 -15.45 0.90 9.09
CA PRO A 72 -15.97 2.17 8.66
C PRO A 72 -14.86 3.20 8.46
N ARG A 73 -15.04 4.11 7.49
CA ARG A 73 -14.06 5.15 7.17
C ARG A 73 -13.58 5.86 8.44
N CYS A 74 -12.26 5.98 8.59
CA CYS A 74 -11.61 6.73 9.67
C CYS A 74 -11.88 6.26 11.11
N SER A 75 -12.50 5.09 11.29
CA SER A 75 -12.74 4.51 12.63
C SER A 75 -11.46 4.14 13.37
N GLY A 76 -10.38 3.85 12.65
CA GLY A 76 -9.06 3.54 13.22
C GLY A 76 -8.09 4.73 13.31
N CYS A 77 -8.49 5.96 12.96
CA CYS A 77 -7.58 7.10 13.02
C CYS A 77 -7.34 7.53 14.48
N PRO A 78 -6.10 7.87 14.89
CA PRO A 78 -5.80 8.32 16.26
C PRO A 78 -6.62 9.52 16.74
N GLY A 79 -6.94 10.46 15.85
CA GLY A 79 -7.83 11.62 16.14
C GLY A 79 -9.28 11.42 15.68
N GLY A 80 -9.67 10.18 15.35
CA GLY A 80 -10.98 9.83 14.82
C GLY A 80 -11.34 10.64 13.57
N ILE A 81 -12.61 11.06 13.48
CA ILE A 81 -13.13 11.79 12.31
C ILE A 81 -12.49 13.18 12.13
N LYS A 82 -11.85 13.75 13.16
CA LYS A 82 -11.20 15.07 13.07
C LYS A 82 -9.87 14.99 12.32
N SER A 83 -9.17 13.87 12.46
CA SER A 83 -7.93 13.54 11.73
C SER A 83 -8.22 12.72 10.47
N CYS A 84 -9.35 12.98 9.82
CA CYS A 84 -9.81 12.23 8.66
C CYS A 84 -10.01 13.17 7.48
N TYR A 85 -9.20 13.01 6.45
CA TYR A 85 -9.37 13.70 5.18
C TYR A 85 -9.67 12.67 4.10
N ILE A 86 -10.83 12.78 3.44
CA ILE A 86 -11.27 11.90 2.33
C ILE A 86 -11.15 10.38 2.59
N GLY A 87 -11.25 9.95 3.85
CA GLY A 87 -11.13 8.53 4.23
C GLY A 87 -9.71 8.09 4.58
N LEU A 88 -8.75 9.01 4.62
CA LEU A 88 -7.36 8.80 5.05
C LEU A 88 -7.10 9.51 6.37
N CYS A 89 -6.30 8.89 7.24
CA CYS A 89 -5.86 9.52 8.48
C CYS A 89 -4.79 10.57 8.18
N THR A 90 -4.84 11.70 8.90
CA THR A 90 -3.91 12.83 8.79
C THR A 90 -3.19 13.13 10.09
#